data_AF-A0AAC8QF37-F1
#
_entry.id   AF-A0AAC8QF37-F1
#
_cell.length_a   1.000
_cell.length_b   1.000
_cell.length_c   1.000
_cell.angle_alpha   90.00
_cell.angle_beta   90.00
_cell.angle_gamma   90.00
#
_symmetry.space_group_name_H-M   'P 1'
#
loop_
_entity.id
_entity.type
_entity.pdbx_description
1 polymer ?
#
loop_
_entity_poly.entity_id
_entity_poly.type
_entity_poly.pdbx_seq_one_letter_code
_entity_poly.pdbx_strand_id
1 'polypeptide(L)'
;MRHPDWEDDTDEAPTATGSREEARALQELRAIYRQADAAYAPFSCPASGECCQLSTTKRQPWLWYPEWLMLARNHPLPPPREDGGCPYLDAAGKRCTVYAERPFGCRTFFCERIRGPTRQPADTVTALLLRLERVSQRLLPSLTGPRPILEWHAEAALREEES
;
A
#
# COMPACT_ATOMS: atom_id res chain seq x y z
N MET A 1 -14.52 53.20 24.95
CA MET A 1 -15.49 52.10 24.69
C MET A 1 -15.70 52.06 23.19
N ARG A 2 -15.41 51.01 22.42
CA ARG A 2 -15.04 49.61 22.69
C ARG A 2 -14.39 49.14 21.37
N HIS A 3 -13.16 48.62 21.41
CA HIS A 3 -12.56 47.93 20.26
C HIS A 3 -13.30 46.61 20.04
N PRO A 4 -13.58 46.19 18.79
CA PRO A 4 -13.80 44.79 18.48
C PRO A 4 -12.44 44.16 18.16
N ASP A 5 -11.92 43.40 19.12
CA ASP A 5 -11.04 42.26 18.89
C ASP A 5 -11.74 41.27 17.96
N TRP A 6 -11.03 40.81 16.93
CA TRP A 6 -11.33 39.54 16.28
C TRP A 6 -10.02 38.79 16.18
N GLU A 7 -9.78 37.98 17.21
CA GLU A 7 -8.77 36.95 17.25
C GLU A 7 -9.05 35.88 16.19
N ASP A 8 -7.96 35.52 15.52
CA ASP A 8 -7.58 34.20 14.99
C ASP A 8 -8.66 33.12 14.96
N ASP A 9 -9.09 32.76 13.74
CA ASP A 9 -9.67 31.46 13.44
C ASP A 9 -9.06 30.98 12.12
N THR A 10 -7.81 30.53 12.20
CA THR A 10 -7.17 29.77 11.11
C THR A 10 -7.66 28.33 11.14
N ASP A 11 -8.93 28.16 10.79
CA ASP A 11 -9.49 26.86 10.38
C ASP A 11 -8.97 26.56 8.96
N GLU A 12 -7.70 26.17 8.89
CA GLU A 12 -7.00 25.88 7.65
C GLU A 12 -7.52 24.55 7.07
N ALA A 13 -8.60 24.67 6.29
CA ALA A 13 -9.13 23.60 5.45
C ALA A 13 -7.95 22.87 4.75
N PRO A 14 -7.91 21.52 4.75
CA PRO A 14 -6.79 20.76 4.21
C PRO A 14 -6.47 21.24 2.80
N THR A 15 -5.31 21.87 2.67
CA THR A 15 -5.02 22.77 1.55
C THR A 15 -5.22 22.07 0.22
N ALA A 16 -5.90 22.71 -0.73
CA ALA A 16 -6.17 22.18 -2.08
C ALA A 16 -4.91 21.75 -2.86
N THR A 17 -3.72 22.07 -2.35
CA THR A 17 -2.42 21.61 -2.85
C THR A 17 -2.11 20.18 -2.40
N GLY A 18 -2.43 19.80 -1.15
CA GLY A 18 -2.25 18.44 -0.63
C GLY A 18 -3.07 17.42 -1.42
N SER A 19 -4.35 17.70 -1.68
CA SER A 19 -5.20 16.80 -2.46
C SER A 19 -4.76 16.61 -3.91
N ARG A 20 -4.17 17.64 -4.53
CA ARG A 20 -3.61 17.57 -5.89
C ARG A 20 -2.33 16.75 -5.96
N GLU A 21 -1.42 16.90 -4.99
CA GLU A 21 -0.18 16.12 -4.95
C GLU A 21 -0.47 14.65 -4.66
N GLU A 22 -1.39 14.34 -3.75
CA GLU A 22 -1.88 12.97 -3.53
C GLU A 22 -2.46 12.36 -4.80
N ALA A 23 -3.32 13.08 -5.53
CA ALA A 23 -3.89 12.58 -6.78
C ALA A 23 -2.80 12.25 -7.83
N ARG A 24 -1.75 13.09 -7.94
CA ARG A 24 -0.60 12.85 -8.81
C ARG A 24 0.20 11.64 -8.36
N ALA A 25 0.49 11.53 -7.07
CA ALA A 25 1.21 10.39 -6.51
C ALA A 25 0.46 9.07 -6.72
N LEU A 26 -0.87 9.04 -6.52
CA LEU A 26 -1.69 7.87 -6.80
C LEU A 26 -1.74 7.53 -8.30
N GLN A 27 -1.71 8.52 -9.19
CA GLN A 27 -1.59 8.28 -10.63
C GLN A 27 -0.24 7.67 -10.99
N GLU A 28 0.86 8.19 -10.44
CA GLU A 28 2.20 7.64 -10.62
C GLU A 28 2.31 6.22 -10.06
N LEU A 29 1.71 5.96 -8.89
CA LEU A 29 1.66 4.63 -8.30
C LEU A 29 0.97 3.62 -9.23
N ARG A 30 -0.18 3.97 -9.82
CA ARG A 30 -0.83 3.10 -10.81
C ARG A 30 0.06 2.84 -12.01
N ALA A 31 0.87 3.81 -12.44
CA ALA A 31 1.83 3.60 -13.52
C ALA A 31 2.95 2.63 -13.11
N ILE A 32 3.46 2.73 -11.87
CA ILE A 32 4.43 1.79 -11.29
C ILE A 32 3.83 0.37 -11.26
N TYR A 33 2.58 0.21 -10.80
CA TYR A 33 1.90 -1.08 -10.78
C TYR A 33 1.74 -1.69 -12.17
N ARG A 34 1.35 -0.90 -13.17
CA ARG A 34 1.29 -1.39 -14.57
C ARG A 34 2.65 -1.86 -15.08
N GLN A 35 3.72 -1.14 -14.76
CA GLN A 35 5.09 -1.53 -15.15
C GLN A 35 5.55 -2.80 -14.44
N ALA A 36 5.22 -2.96 -13.15
CA ALA A 36 5.47 -4.19 -12.41
C ALA A 36 4.71 -5.37 -13.03
N ASP A 37 3.41 -5.21 -13.29
CA ASP A 37 2.59 -6.25 -13.91
C ASP A 37 3.14 -6.64 -15.30
N ALA A 38 3.58 -5.67 -16.10
CA ALA A 38 4.19 -5.94 -17.41
C ALA A 38 5.52 -6.71 -17.29
N ALA A 39 6.38 -6.33 -16.33
CA ALA A 39 7.64 -7.04 -16.08
C ALA A 39 7.42 -8.49 -15.63
N TYR A 40 6.30 -8.76 -14.95
CA TYR A 40 5.91 -10.06 -14.45
C TYR A 40 4.93 -10.83 -15.33
N ALA A 41 4.51 -10.29 -16.48
CA ALA A 41 3.61 -10.96 -17.42
C ALA A 41 4.09 -12.35 -17.89
N PRO A 42 5.40 -12.65 -18.00
CA PRO A 42 5.88 -14.01 -18.30
C PRO A 42 5.69 -15.02 -17.16
N PHE A 43 5.33 -14.57 -15.96
CA PHE A 43 5.06 -15.43 -14.81
C PHE A 43 3.56 -15.70 -14.67
N SER A 44 3.21 -16.89 -14.20
CA SER A 44 1.83 -17.32 -14.00
C SER A 44 1.60 -17.69 -12.53
N CYS A 45 0.80 -16.88 -11.85
CA CYS A 45 0.37 -17.12 -10.47
C CYS A 45 -0.98 -17.86 -10.46
N PRO A 46 -1.12 -18.99 -9.75
CA PRO A 46 -2.41 -19.70 -9.64
C PRO A 46 -3.41 -19.01 -8.69
N ALA A 47 -3.04 -17.85 -8.11
CA ALA A 47 -3.83 -17.13 -7.12
C ALA A 47 -4.29 -18.02 -5.93
N SER A 48 -3.39 -18.85 -5.41
CA SER A 48 -3.69 -19.81 -4.33
C SER A 48 -3.91 -19.16 -2.95
N GLY A 49 -3.46 -17.91 -2.76
CA GLY A 49 -3.50 -17.22 -1.47
C GLY A 49 -2.38 -17.62 -0.49
N GLU A 50 -1.55 -18.61 -0.82
CA GLU A 50 -0.48 -19.10 0.06
C GLU A 50 0.57 -18.05 0.39
N CYS A 51 0.92 -17.17 -0.57
CA CYS A 51 1.84 -16.05 -0.32
C CYS A 51 1.30 -15.06 0.73
N CYS A 52 -0.03 -15.04 0.94
CA CYS A 52 -0.72 -14.16 1.87
C CYS A 52 -0.93 -14.80 3.26
N GLN A 53 -0.48 -16.04 3.48
CA GLN A 53 -0.52 -16.69 4.80
C GLN A 53 0.65 -16.20 5.67
N LEU A 54 0.58 -14.93 6.09
CA LEU A 54 1.71 -14.18 6.67
C LEU A 54 2.29 -14.79 7.95
N SER A 55 1.44 -15.37 8.80
CA SER A 55 1.86 -16.10 10.00
C SER A 55 2.73 -17.32 9.67
N THR A 56 2.50 -17.96 8.52
CA THR A 56 3.30 -19.10 8.02
C THR A 56 4.51 -18.64 7.22
N THR A 57 4.32 -17.76 6.23
CA THR A 57 5.38 -17.35 5.29
C THR A 57 6.40 -16.42 5.93
N LYS A 58 6.00 -15.68 6.97
CA LYS A 58 6.78 -14.59 7.58
C LYS A 58 7.24 -13.54 6.56
N ARG A 59 6.52 -13.39 5.45
CA ARG A 59 6.87 -12.50 4.33
C ARG A 59 5.74 -11.53 4.06
N GLN A 60 5.66 -10.50 4.90
CA GLN A 60 4.73 -9.40 4.70
C GLN A 60 5.19 -8.52 3.53
N PRO A 61 4.27 -7.97 2.73
CA PRO A 61 4.60 -6.89 1.83
C PRO A 61 4.92 -5.63 2.66
N TRP A 62 5.98 -4.93 2.25
CA TRP A 62 6.37 -3.65 2.82
C TRP A 62 5.83 -2.55 1.91
N LEU A 63 5.03 -1.67 2.48
CA LEU A 63 4.29 -0.64 1.77
C LEU A 63 4.90 0.72 2.05
N TRP A 64 5.05 1.50 0.99
CA TRP A 64 5.23 2.94 1.09
C TRP A 64 3.88 3.66 1.30
N TYR A 65 3.92 4.89 1.82
CA TYR A 65 2.72 5.67 2.11
C TYR A 65 1.70 5.76 0.96
N PRO A 66 2.06 6.07 -0.30
CA PRO A 66 1.08 6.12 -1.39
C PRO A 66 0.36 4.79 -1.64
N GLU A 67 0.99 3.66 -1.34
CA GLU A 67 0.37 2.34 -1.47
C GLU A 67 -0.68 2.12 -0.39
N TRP A 68 -0.33 2.45 0.85
CA TRP A 68 -1.28 2.42 1.96
C TRP A 68 -2.46 3.36 1.70
N LEU A 69 -2.18 4.58 1.25
CA LEU A 69 -3.19 5.58 0.93
C LEU A 69 -4.18 5.07 -0.14
N MET A 70 -3.67 4.43 -1.19
CA MET A 70 -4.51 3.83 -2.24
C MET A 70 -5.41 2.73 -1.67
N LEU A 71 -4.82 1.84 -0.86
CA LEU A 71 -5.51 0.68 -0.31
C LEU A 71 -6.63 1.09 0.65
N ALA A 72 -6.31 1.96 1.62
CA ALA A 72 -7.25 2.44 2.64
C ALA A 72 -8.36 3.34 2.07
N ARG A 73 -8.11 4.04 0.96
CA ARG A 73 -9.13 4.88 0.29
C ARG A 73 -10.13 4.07 -0.52
N ASN A 74 -9.68 3.01 -1.17
CA ASN A 74 -10.51 2.27 -2.13
C ASN A 74 -11.20 1.05 -1.50
N HIS A 75 -10.80 0.66 -0.30
CA HIS A 75 -11.30 -0.55 0.36
C HIS A 75 -11.55 -0.28 1.84
N PRO A 76 -12.62 -0.86 2.42
CA PRO A 76 -12.78 -0.86 3.87
C PRO A 76 -11.59 -1.56 4.49
N LEU A 77 -11.12 -1.07 5.65
CA LEU A 77 -10.04 -1.70 6.39
C LEU A 77 -10.58 -2.95 7.10
N PRO A 78 -10.24 -4.17 6.66
CA PRO A 78 -10.63 -5.37 7.39
C PRO A 78 -9.92 -5.44 8.75
N PRO A 79 -10.57 -6.05 9.77
CA PRO A 79 -9.91 -6.35 11.02
C PRO A 79 -8.77 -7.37 10.81
N PRO A 80 -7.82 -7.46 11.75
CA PRO A 80 -6.81 -8.52 11.75
C PRO A 80 -7.48 -9.90 11.72
N ARG A 81 -6.88 -10.85 10.99
CA ARG A 81 -7.37 -12.23 10.98
C ARG A 81 -6.85 -13.00 12.19
N GLU A 82 -7.68 -13.85 12.76
CA GLU A 82 -7.32 -14.74 13.87
C GLU A 82 -6.18 -15.71 13.51
N ASP A 83 -6.10 -16.13 12.24
CA ASP A 83 -5.04 -17.00 11.72
C ASP A 83 -3.70 -16.28 11.47
N GLY A 84 -3.66 -14.95 11.66
CA GLY A 84 -2.49 -14.12 11.39
C GLY A 84 -2.12 -14.00 9.91
N GLY A 85 -3.03 -14.36 9.00
CA GLY A 85 -2.91 -14.15 7.57
C GLY A 85 -3.12 -12.69 7.15
N CYS A 86 -2.97 -12.41 5.86
CA CYS A 86 -3.25 -11.07 5.32
C CYS A 86 -4.74 -10.71 5.53
N PRO A 87 -5.06 -9.53 6.09
CA PRO A 87 -6.44 -9.10 6.33
C PRO A 87 -7.33 -9.08 5.08
N TYR A 88 -6.73 -8.91 3.90
CA TYR A 88 -7.43 -8.89 2.61
C TYR A 88 -7.61 -10.27 1.95
N LEU A 89 -7.39 -11.36 2.68
CA LEU A 89 -7.83 -12.67 2.21
C LEU A 89 -9.35 -12.81 2.40
N ASP A 90 -10.00 -13.48 1.45
CA ASP A 90 -11.40 -13.87 1.59
C ASP A 90 -11.62 -14.77 2.81
N ALA A 91 -12.89 -14.98 3.20
CA ALA A 91 -13.23 -15.80 4.37
C ALA A 91 -12.61 -17.21 4.30
N ALA A 92 -12.48 -17.77 3.08
CA ALA A 92 -11.86 -19.06 2.84
C ALA A 92 -10.31 -19.06 2.92
N GLY A 93 -9.67 -17.88 2.99
CA GLY A 93 -8.21 -17.75 3.04
C GLY A 93 -7.50 -18.01 1.72
N LYS A 94 -8.21 -17.98 0.59
CA LYS A 94 -7.70 -18.46 -0.72
C LYS A 94 -7.55 -17.37 -1.76
N ARG A 95 -8.30 -16.28 -1.68
CA ARG A 95 -8.26 -15.21 -2.69
C ARG A 95 -8.08 -13.85 -2.06
N CYS A 96 -7.30 -13.00 -2.72
CA CYS A 96 -7.14 -11.60 -2.34
C CYS A 96 -8.37 -10.81 -2.78
N THR A 97 -9.03 -10.14 -1.85
CA THR A 97 -10.22 -9.31 -2.11
C THR A 97 -9.88 -7.96 -2.76
N VAL A 98 -8.61 -7.54 -2.68
CA VAL A 98 -8.06 -6.30 -3.25
C VAL A 98 -7.07 -6.57 -4.38
N TYR A 99 -7.19 -7.71 -5.08
CA TYR A 99 -6.17 -8.20 -6.02
C TYR A 99 -5.75 -7.16 -7.07
N ALA A 100 -6.68 -6.34 -7.57
CA ALA A 100 -6.40 -5.30 -8.55
C ALA A 100 -5.49 -4.18 -7.99
N GLU A 101 -5.66 -3.83 -6.72
CA GLU A 101 -4.92 -2.78 -6.00
C GLU A 101 -3.86 -3.38 -5.06
N ARG A 102 -3.46 -4.64 -5.29
CA ARG A 102 -2.42 -5.30 -4.50
C ARG A 102 -1.14 -4.45 -4.47
N PRO A 103 -0.49 -4.30 -3.30
CA PRO A 103 0.74 -3.54 -3.16
C PRO A 103 1.87 -4.04 -4.05
N PHE A 104 2.89 -3.21 -4.28
CA PHE A 104 4.07 -3.53 -5.08
C PHE A 104 4.73 -4.83 -4.62
N GLY A 105 4.92 -5.00 -3.31
CA GLY A 105 5.47 -6.23 -2.74
C GLY A 105 4.67 -7.48 -3.12
N CYS A 106 3.33 -7.40 -3.23
CA CYS A 106 2.48 -8.50 -3.67
C CYS A 106 2.53 -8.76 -5.18
N ARG A 107 3.05 -7.82 -5.98
CA ARG A 107 3.21 -7.96 -7.45
C ARG A 107 4.53 -8.62 -7.83
N THR A 108 5.55 -8.42 -7.00
CA THR A 108 6.92 -8.87 -7.29
C THR A 108 7.36 -10.06 -6.45
N PHE A 109 6.54 -10.48 -5.47
CA PHE A 109 6.77 -11.64 -4.63
C PHE A 109 5.72 -12.74 -4.89
N PHE A 110 6.16 -13.99 -4.93
CA PHE A 110 5.29 -15.15 -5.19
C PHE A 110 5.59 -16.31 -4.23
N CYS A 111 4.60 -17.19 -4.05
CA CYS A 111 4.81 -18.48 -3.38
C CYS A 111 5.50 -19.48 -4.32
N GLU A 112 5.82 -20.66 -3.78
CA GLU A 112 6.47 -21.76 -4.51
C GLU A 112 5.70 -22.27 -5.74
N ARG A 113 4.39 -21.99 -5.83
CA ARG A 113 3.54 -22.42 -6.95
C ARG A 113 3.65 -21.53 -8.20
N ILE A 114 4.46 -20.46 -8.14
CA ILE A 114 4.71 -19.60 -9.29
C ILE A 114 5.33 -20.41 -10.43
N ARG A 115 4.86 -20.15 -11.66
CA ARG A 115 5.48 -20.69 -12.88
C ARG A 115 6.04 -19.54 -13.69
N GLY A 116 7.18 -19.72 -14.34
CA GLY A 116 7.76 -18.68 -15.17
C GLY A 116 9.27 -18.86 -15.36
N PRO A 117 9.94 -17.83 -15.90
CA PRO A 117 11.39 -17.83 -16.10
C PRO A 117 12.17 -18.02 -14.79
N THR A 118 13.36 -18.62 -14.88
CA THR A 118 14.25 -18.82 -13.73
C THR A 118 14.75 -17.50 -13.13
N ARG A 119 14.90 -16.46 -13.96
CA ARG A 119 15.43 -15.16 -13.54
C ARG A 119 14.32 -14.13 -13.39
N GLN A 120 14.30 -13.49 -12.22
CA GLN A 120 13.46 -12.35 -11.89
C GLN A 120 13.97 -11.08 -12.61
N PRO A 121 13.10 -10.13 -13.01
CA PRO A 121 13.48 -8.87 -13.65
C PRO A 121 14.04 -7.85 -12.64
N ALA A 122 15.12 -8.23 -11.93
CA ALA A 122 15.64 -7.51 -10.77
C ALA A 122 15.95 -6.02 -11.05
N ASP A 123 16.57 -5.70 -12.18
CA ASP A 123 16.91 -4.30 -12.52
C ASP A 123 15.66 -3.43 -12.68
N THR A 124 14.60 -4.00 -13.27
CA THR A 124 13.31 -3.32 -13.40
C THR A 124 12.67 -3.13 -12.02
N VAL A 125 12.68 -4.16 -11.17
CA VAL A 125 12.13 -4.08 -9.81
C VAL A 125 12.85 -3.02 -8.99
N THR A 126 14.18 -2.97 -9.02
CA THR A 126 14.99 -1.96 -8.33
C THR A 126 14.66 -0.56 -8.82
N ALA A 127 14.56 -0.34 -10.14
CA ALA A 127 14.20 0.96 -10.70
C ALA A 127 12.81 1.42 -10.27
N LEU A 128 11.84 0.49 -10.19
CA LEU A 128 10.49 0.77 -9.72
C LEU A 128 10.43 1.08 -8.22
N LEU A 129 11.19 0.35 -7.40
CA LEU A 129 11.31 0.64 -5.96
C LEU A 129 11.86 2.03 -5.69
N LEU A 130 12.94 2.42 -6.37
CA LEU A 130 13.52 3.77 -6.25
C LEU A 130 12.55 4.86 -6.72
N ARG A 131 11.69 4.56 -7.69
CA ARG A 131 10.64 5.48 -8.13
C ARG A 131 9.52 5.59 -7.09
N LEU A 132 9.10 4.47 -6.51
CA LEU A 132 8.07 4.42 -5.48
C LEU A 132 8.50 5.16 -4.21
N GLU A 133 9.74 4.98 -3.77
CA GLU A 133 10.34 5.72 -2.67
C GLU A 133 10.27 7.24 -2.90
N ARG A 134 10.69 7.70 -4.09
CA ARG A 134 10.60 9.13 -4.46
C ARG A 134 9.17 9.67 -4.42
N VAL A 135 8.19 8.89 -4.88
CA VAL A 135 6.76 9.27 -4.77
C VAL A 135 6.35 9.39 -3.30
N SER A 136 6.77 8.44 -2.46
CA SER A 136 6.45 8.45 -1.04
C SER A 136 7.07 9.64 -0.31
N GLN A 137 8.35 9.94 -0.57
CA GLN A 137 9.06 11.04 0.08
C GLN A 137 8.47 12.42 -0.28
N ARG A 138 7.84 12.57 -1.45
CA ARG A 138 7.11 13.81 -1.79
C ARG A 138 5.83 13.98 -0.97
N LEU A 139 5.11 12.89 -0.70
CA LEU A 139 3.86 12.94 0.07
C LEU A 139 4.10 12.98 1.58
N LEU A 140 5.05 12.19 2.07
CA LEU A 140 5.33 12.04 3.49
C LEU A 140 6.86 12.03 3.72
N PRO A 141 7.50 13.21 3.71
CA PRO A 141 8.96 13.33 3.86
C PRO A 141 9.50 12.77 5.18
N SER A 142 8.66 12.71 6.21
CA SER A 142 9.01 12.15 7.53
C SER A 142 9.10 10.62 7.53
N LEU A 143 8.55 9.94 6.52
CA LEU A 143 8.62 8.49 6.41
C LEU A 143 9.98 8.07 5.84
N THR A 144 10.84 7.51 6.69
CA THR A 144 12.22 7.13 6.35
C THR A 144 12.35 5.78 5.66
N GLY A 145 11.28 4.98 5.61
CA GLY A 145 11.28 3.65 5.01
C GLY A 145 9.86 3.10 4.81
N PRO A 146 9.69 2.07 3.97
CA PRO A 146 8.43 1.38 3.89
C PRO A 146 8.17 0.63 5.20
N ARG A 147 6.92 0.27 5.46
CA ARG A 147 6.52 -0.48 6.66
C ARG A 147 5.69 -1.72 6.31
N PRO A 148 5.74 -2.79 7.11
CA PRO A 148 4.87 -3.95 6.92
C PRO A 148 3.39 -3.58 6.87
N ILE A 149 2.62 -4.26 6.02
CA ILE A 149 1.17 -4.00 5.89
C ILE A 149 0.41 -4.10 7.22
N LEU A 150 0.78 -5.05 8.10
CA LEU A 150 0.09 -5.20 9.38
C LEU A 150 0.36 -4.03 10.35
N GLU A 151 1.51 -3.37 10.25
CA GLU A 151 1.79 -2.16 11.04
C GLU A 151 0.92 -0.99 10.59
N TRP A 152 0.71 -0.83 9.28
CA TRP A 152 -0.22 0.18 8.75
C TRP A 152 -1.65 -0.04 9.25
N HIS A 153 -2.10 -1.30 9.28
CA HIS A 153 -3.42 -1.65 9.84
C HIS A 153 -3.53 -1.34 11.33
N ALA A 154 -2.53 -1.73 12.13
CA ALA A 154 -2.53 -1.47 13.56
C ALA A 154 -2.59 0.03 13.85
N GLU A 155 -1.81 0.84 13.14
CA GLU A 155 -1.84 2.30 13.28
C GLU A 155 -3.21 2.90 12.88
N ALA A 156 -3.84 2.40 11.81
CA ALA A 156 -5.14 2.90 11.40
C ALA A 156 -6.25 2.54 12.40
N ALA A 157 -6.23 1.33 12.96
CA ALA A 157 -7.18 0.92 13.99
C ALA A 157 -7.10 1.82 15.23
N LEU A 158 -5.87 2.14 15.69
CA LEU A 158 -5.67 3.04 16.82
C LEU A 158 -6.26 4.45 16.57
N ARG A 159 -6.11 4.98 15.35
CA ARG A 159 -6.66 6.29 14.99
C ARG A 159 -8.19 6.30 14.92
N GLU A 160 -8.81 5.17 14.56
CA GLU A 160 -10.27 5.04 14.56
C GLU A 160 -10.83 4.94 15.99
N GLU A 161 -10.09 4.34 16.93
CA GLU A 161 -10.47 4.27 18.35
C GLU A 161 -10.34 5.62 19.09
N GLU A 162 -9.44 6.49 18.62
CA GLU A 162 -9.18 7.82 19.19
C GLU A 162 -10.13 8.92 18.64
N SER A 163 -10.89 8.65 17.57
CA SER A 163 -11.79 9.60 16.88
C SER A 163 -13.24 9.47 17.30
#